data_AF-A0A967GYB1-F1
#
_entry.id   AF-A0A967GYB1-F1
#
_cell.length_a   1.000
_cell.length_b   1.000
_cell.length_c   1.000
_cell.angle_alpha   90.00
_cell.angle_beta   90.00
_cell.angle_gamma   90.00
#
_symmetry.space_group_name_H-M   'P 1'
#
loop_
_entity.id
_entity.type
_entity.pdbx_description
1 polymer ?
#
loop_
_entity_poly.entity_id
_entity_poly.type
_entity_poly.pdbx_seq_one_letter_code
_entity_poly.pdbx_strand_id
1 'polypeptide(L)'
;MIHYLRETFLKGKNEAQLAKVEDEYLERLPRGMTLLKESKEPKRAPQYVLQDYGDALFWTMQVEGGNIAQKGITVRVDPGPGGVVDGKAWMLYDHDTMRLAACWTGDKFVDWRGIAFDGSHGTHTSIVGEKVFVFPNEPMWANPQTGGFEDVRIRGRDNKPYGPLPREWVHF
;
A
#
# COMPACT_ATOMS: atom_id res chain seq x y z
N MET A 1 -15.19 -15.70 -14.88
CA MET A 1 -16.19 -15.72 -13.79
C MET A 1 -17.57 -16.18 -14.25
N ILE A 2 -18.17 -15.57 -15.28
CA ILE A 2 -19.53 -15.91 -15.77
C ILE A 2 -19.66 -17.38 -16.24
N HIS A 3 -18.64 -17.95 -16.88
CA HIS A 3 -18.66 -19.36 -17.31
C HIS A 3 -18.76 -20.38 -16.16
N TYR A 4 -18.04 -20.15 -15.05
CA TYR A 4 -18.03 -21.08 -13.91
C TYR A 4 -19.40 -21.14 -13.20
N LEU A 5 -20.09 -20.01 -13.09
CA LEU A 5 -21.42 -19.96 -12.50
C LEU A 5 -22.44 -20.76 -13.34
N ARG A 6 -22.33 -20.68 -14.66
CA ARG A 6 -23.23 -21.40 -15.60
C ARG A 6 -23.06 -22.90 -15.50
N GLU A 7 -21.83 -23.40 -15.58
CA GLU A 7 -21.57 -24.84 -15.59
C GLU A 7 -21.81 -25.50 -14.22
N THR A 8 -21.45 -24.84 -13.12
CA THR A 8 -21.50 -25.46 -11.78
C THR A 8 -22.86 -25.35 -11.11
N PHE A 9 -23.60 -24.25 -11.36
CA PHE A 9 -24.82 -23.94 -10.61
C PHE A 9 -26.09 -23.92 -11.44
N LEU A 10 -26.02 -23.65 -12.75
CA LEU A 10 -27.22 -23.57 -13.59
C LEU A 10 -27.44 -24.86 -14.40
N LYS A 11 -26.39 -25.44 -14.98
CA LYS A 11 -26.49 -26.66 -15.77
C LYS A 11 -26.96 -27.86 -14.93
N GLY A 12 -28.01 -28.55 -15.40
CA GLY A 12 -28.62 -29.70 -14.72
C GLY A 12 -29.39 -29.38 -13.42
N LYS A 13 -29.40 -28.12 -12.95
CA LYS A 13 -30.09 -27.70 -11.71
C LYS A 13 -31.13 -26.61 -11.93
N ASN A 14 -30.89 -25.67 -12.84
CA ASN A 14 -31.81 -24.57 -13.16
C ASN A 14 -31.64 -24.18 -14.64
N GLU A 15 -32.02 -25.10 -15.53
CA GLU A 15 -31.80 -24.94 -16.97
C GLU A 15 -32.60 -23.79 -17.57
N ALA A 16 -33.73 -23.42 -16.97
CA ALA A 16 -34.55 -22.29 -17.41
C ALA A 16 -33.82 -20.93 -17.35
N GLN A 17 -32.79 -20.80 -16.51
CA GLN A 17 -31.95 -19.59 -16.41
C GLN A 17 -30.60 -19.73 -17.15
N LEU A 18 -30.33 -20.89 -17.77
CA LEU A 18 -29.16 -21.08 -18.59
C LEU A 18 -29.39 -20.43 -19.97
N ALA A 19 -29.11 -19.14 -20.08
CA ALA A 19 -29.26 -18.41 -21.34
C ALA A 19 -28.47 -19.10 -22.47
N LYS A 20 -29.13 -19.41 -23.60
CA LYS A 20 -28.47 -20.05 -24.74
C LYS A 20 -27.48 -19.10 -25.41
N VAL A 21 -26.28 -19.59 -25.70
CA VAL A 21 -25.25 -18.83 -26.40
C VAL A 21 -25.31 -19.24 -27.87
N GLU A 22 -26.15 -18.56 -28.63
CA GLU A 22 -26.36 -18.76 -30.06
C GLU A 22 -25.72 -17.60 -30.85
N ASP A 23 -25.50 -17.77 -32.15
CA ASP A 23 -24.84 -16.76 -32.98
C ASP A 23 -25.58 -15.41 -32.94
N GLU A 24 -26.92 -15.42 -32.93
CA GLU A 24 -27.74 -14.21 -32.80
C GLU A 24 -27.51 -13.49 -31.46
N TYR A 25 -27.28 -14.24 -30.36
CA TYR A 25 -26.95 -13.65 -29.06
C TYR A 25 -25.56 -13.00 -29.09
N LEU A 26 -24.58 -13.66 -29.70
CA LEU A 26 -23.23 -13.14 -29.85
C LEU A 26 -23.20 -11.88 -30.73
N GLU A 27 -24.03 -11.82 -31.77
CA GLU A 27 -24.17 -10.64 -32.64
C GLU A 27 -24.82 -9.44 -31.95
N ARG A 28 -25.69 -9.68 -30.97
CA ARG A 28 -26.34 -8.64 -30.15
C ARG A 28 -25.45 -8.13 -29.01
N LEU A 29 -24.36 -8.83 -28.68
CA LEU A 29 -23.44 -8.32 -27.66
C LEU A 29 -22.90 -6.96 -28.11
N PRO A 30 -22.83 -5.97 -27.21
CA PRO A 30 -22.19 -4.70 -27.52
C PRO A 30 -20.80 -4.98 -28.06
N ARG A 31 -20.52 -4.55 -29.30
CA ARG A 31 -19.15 -4.56 -29.82
C ARG A 31 -18.34 -3.71 -28.86
N GLY A 32 -17.28 -4.30 -28.30
CA GLY A 32 -16.47 -3.65 -27.26
C GLY A 32 -16.16 -2.23 -27.70
N MET A 33 -16.35 -1.26 -26.80
CA MET A 33 -16.00 0.14 -27.07
C MET A 33 -14.61 0.15 -27.68
N THR A 34 -14.51 0.66 -28.91
CA THR A 34 -13.21 0.93 -29.52
C THR A 34 -12.52 1.87 -28.55
N LEU A 35 -11.57 1.36 -27.77
CA LEU A 35 -10.74 2.19 -26.92
C LEU A 35 -10.17 3.22 -27.88
N LEU A 36 -10.56 4.49 -27.70
CA LEU A 36 -9.91 5.60 -28.38
C LEU A 36 -8.42 5.32 -28.26
N LYS A 37 -7.73 5.21 -29.41
CA LYS A 37 -6.29 5.00 -29.42
C LYS A 37 -5.72 6.22 -28.71
N GLU A 38 -5.40 6.04 -27.44
CA GLU A 38 -4.95 7.11 -26.57
C GLU A 38 -3.77 7.75 -27.28
N SER A 39 -3.88 9.05 -27.60
CA SER A 39 -2.76 9.76 -28.18
C SER A 39 -1.65 9.68 -27.15
N LYS A 40 -0.53 9.04 -27.49
CA LYS A 40 0.64 9.00 -26.62
C LYS A 40 1.18 10.42 -26.52
N GLU A 41 0.66 11.19 -25.56
CA GLU A 41 1.34 12.40 -25.11
C GLU A 41 2.78 12.04 -24.74
N PRO A 42 3.74 12.96 -24.93
CA PRO A 42 5.09 12.75 -24.43
C PRO A 42 5.01 12.37 -22.95
N LYS A 43 5.55 11.20 -22.60
CA LYS A 43 5.45 10.65 -21.25
C LYS A 43 6.13 11.61 -20.27
N ARG A 44 5.34 12.48 -19.65
CA ARG A 44 5.73 13.17 -18.42
C ARG A 44 5.95 12.11 -17.34
N ALA A 45 6.79 12.42 -16.37
CA ALA A 45 6.86 11.59 -15.18
C ALA A 45 5.44 11.45 -14.59
N PRO A 46 5.10 10.30 -13.99
CA PRO A 46 3.79 10.13 -13.38
C PRO A 46 3.48 11.26 -12.41
N GLN A 47 2.21 11.69 -12.35
CA GLN A 47 1.82 12.87 -11.58
C GLN A 47 2.28 12.77 -10.12
N TYR A 48 2.17 11.60 -9.48
CA TYR A 48 2.62 11.38 -8.11
C TYR A 48 4.12 11.64 -7.89
N VAL A 49 4.97 11.49 -8.90
CA VAL A 49 6.41 11.83 -8.78
C VAL A 49 6.63 13.35 -8.81
N LEU A 50 5.69 14.08 -9.40
CA LEU A 50 5.76 15.53 -9.60
C LEU A 50 5.01 16.33 -8.52
N GLN A 51 4.32 15.66 -7.60
CA GLN A 51 3.56 16.34 -6.54
C GLN A 51 4.51 16.94 -5.51
N ASP A 52 4.09 18.08 -4.96
CA ASP A 52 4.64 18.60 -3.71
C ASP A 52 3.91 17.92 -2.54
N TYR A 53 4.64 17.12 -1.78
CA TYR A 53 4.14 16.42 -0.59
C TYR A 53 4.34 17.22 0.70
N GLY A 54 4.84 18.46 0.61
CA GLY A 54 5.23 19.25 1.77
C GLY A 54 6.37 18.61 2.56
N ASP A 55 6.47 18.94 3.84
CA ASP A 55 7.59 18.52 4.70
C ASP A 55 7.50 17.07 5.18
N ALA A 56 6.32 16.45 5.07
CA ALA A 56 6.07 15.11 5.57
C ALA A 56 5.09 14.32 4.69
N LEU A 57 5.38 13.04 4.46
CA LEU A 57 4.46 12.11 3.79
C LEU A 57 3.85 11.13 4.80
N PHE A 58 2.52 11.14 4.87
CA PHE A 58 1.72 10.16 5.61
C PHE A 58 1.36 9.00 4.68
N TRP A 59 1.93 7.82 4.89
CA TRP A 59 1.77 6.72 3.96
C TRP A 59 2.10 5.35 4.56
N THR A 60 1.52 4.31 3.96
CA THR A 60 1.93 2.92 4.23
C THR A 60 3.25 2.62 3.53
N MET A 61 4.33 2.47 4.30
CA MET A 61 5.69 2.35 3.78
C MET A 61 6.29 0.98 4.12
N GLN A 62 6.78 0.26 3.11
CA GLN A 62 7.57 -0.95 3.32
C GLN A 62 9.01 -0.57 3.66
N VAL A 63 9.41 -0.92 4.88
CA VAL A 63 10.80 -0.81 5.33
C VAL A 63 11.59 -1.98 4.75
N GLU A 64 11.13 -3.20 4.99
CA GLU A 64 11.76 -4.45 4.54
C GLU A 64 10.72 -5.53 4.26
N GLY A 65 11.16 -6.71 3.79
CA GLY A 65 10.28 -7.88 3.70
C GLY A 65 9.66 -8.20 5.07
N GLY A 66 8.33 -8.10 5.17
CA GLY A 66 7.59 -8.34 6.42
C GLY A 66 7.60 -7.19 7.42
N ASN A 67 8.37 -6.12 7.18
CA ASN A 67 8.42 -4.93 8.02
C ASN A 67 7.78 -3.74 7.28
N ILE A 68 6.53 -3.46 7.60
CA ILE A 68 5.75 -2.38 6.98
C ILE A 68 5.28 -1.43 8.08
N ALA A 69 5.52 -0.14 7.91
CA ALA A 69 4.86 0.91 8.67
C ALA A 69 3.50 1.17 8.04
N GLN A 70 2.42 0.71 8.69
CA GLN A 70 1.07 0.79 8.12
C GLN A 70 0.54 2.22 8.12
N LYS A 71 0.86 2.98 9.18
CA LYS A 71 0.53 4.40 9.35
C LYS A 71 1.81 5.20 9.54
N GLY A 72 2.63 5.20 8.49
CA GLY A 72 3.91 5.89 8.47
C GLY A 72 3.77 7.39 8.35
N ILE A 73 4.60 8.12 9.09
CA ILE A 73 4.91 9.54 8.89
C ILE A 73 6.38 9.60 8.54
N THR A 74 6.67 9.96 7.31
CA THR A 74 8.04 10.15 6.85
C THR A 74 8.35 11.62 6.83
N VAL A 75 9.48 12.01 7.41
CA VAL A 75 10.00 13.38 7.40
C VAL A 75 11.42 13.38 6.83
N ARG A 76 11.79 14.46 6.14
CA ARG A 76 13.20 14.75 5.81
C ARG A 76 13.93 15.24 7.06
N VAL A 77 15.21 14.90 7.20
CA VAL A 77 16.06 15.33 8.34
C VAL A 77 17.35 16.02 7.90
N ASP A 78 17.57 16.18 6.60
CA ASP A 78 18.66 16.97 6.03
C ASP A 78 18.20 18.37 5.59
N PRO A 79 19.08 19.39 5.68
CA PRO A 79 18.78 20.74 5.23
C PRO A 79 18.72 20.82 3.69
N GLY A 80 17.90 21.73 3.17
CA GLY A 80 17.84 22.03 1.74
C GLY A 80 16.48 22.59 1.33
N PRO A 81 16.36 23.11 0.10
CA PRO A 81 15.06 23.51 -0.45
C PRO A 81 14.17 22.27 -0.70
N GLY A 82 12.88 22.51 -0.96
CA GLY A 82 11.92 21.47 -1.35
C GLY A 82 11.28 20.73 -0.19
N GLY A 83 10.45 19.74 -0.52
CA GLY A 83 9.69 18.95 0.45
C GLY A 83 10.39 17.66 0.86
N VAL A 84 9.64 16.76 1.49
CA VAL A 84 10.10 15.43 1.91
C VAL A 84 10.72 14.63 0.76
N VAL A 85 10.23 14.80 -0.47
CA VAL A 85 10.71 14.06 -1.65
C VAL A 85 12.06 14.53 -2.17
N ASP A 86 12.47 15.76 -1.83
CA ASP A 86 13.72 16.40 -2.27
C ASP A 86 14.89 16.18 -1.29
N GLY A 87 14.63 15.49 -0.17
CA GLY A 87 15.64 15.21 0.84
C GLY A 87 16.75 14.26 0.40
N LYS A 88 17.72 14.07 1.29
CA LYS A 88 18.79 13.08 1.21
C LYS A 88 18.87 12.19 2.44
N ALA A 89 18.16 12.52 3.52
CA ALA A 89 18.06 11.75 4.75
C ALA A 89 16.65 11.82 5.33
N TRP A 90 16.13 10.69 5.81
CA TRP A 90 14.76 10.59 6.28
C TRP A 90 14.62 9.76 7.55
N MET A 91 13.57 10.07 8.30
CA MET A 91 13.06 9.27 9.40
C MET A 91 11.60 8.90 9.13
N LEU A 92 11.26 7.63 9.39
CA LEU A 92 9.90 7.11 9.28
C LEU A 92 9.41 6.69 10.66
N TYR A 93 8.35 7.34 11.13
CA TYR A 93 7.66 7.01 12.36
C TYR A 93 6.34 6.28 12.06
N ASP A 94 6.05 5.18 12.75
CA ASP A 94 4.83 4.39 12.54
C ASP A 94 3.86 4.56 13.71
N HIS A 95 2.71 5.15 13.43
CA HIS A 95 1.68 5.42 14.44
C HIS A 95 0.99 4.17 14.99
N ASP A 96 1.05 3.03 14.29
CA ASP A 96 0.41 1.81 14.78
C ASP A 96 1.17 1.18 15.95
N THR A 97 2.48 1.42 16.05
CA THR A 97 3.39 0.84 17.05
C THR A 97 4.15 1.90 17.85
N MET A 98 3.93 3.16 17.53
CA MET A 98 4.64 4.32 18.08
C MET A 98 6.16 4.18 17.96
N ARG A 99 6.60 3.60 16.84
CA ARG A 99 8.00 3.22 16.63
C ARG A 99 8.64 4.11 15.57
N LEU A 100 9.90 4.51 15.77
CA LEU A 100 10.77 4.88 14.66
C LEU A 100 11.01 3.63 13.80
N ALA A 101 10.33 3.47 12.67
CA ALA A 101 10.43 2.25 11.87
C ALA A 101 11.77 2.15 11.12
N ALA A 102 12.26 3.27 10.60
CA ALA A 102 13.55 3.32 9.91
C ALA A 102 14.12 4.73 9.79
N CYS A 103 15.44 4.80 9.61
CA CYS A 103 16.15 5.96 9.09
C CYS A 103 16.95 5.55 7.86
N TRP A 104 16.94 6.35 6.81
CA TRP A 104 17.71 6.05 5.60
C TRP A 104 18.27 7.31 4.96
N THR A 105 19.29 7.13 4.13
CA THR A 105 19.86 8.16 3.28
C THR A 105 19.85 7.70 1.82
N GLY A 106 19.94 8.63 0.88
CA GLY A 106 20.03 8.28 -0.53
C GLY A 106 19.64 9.41 -1.48
N ASP A 107 19.74 9.12 -2.77
CA ASP A 107 19.45 10.10 -3.82
C ASP A 107 17.98 10.13 -4.27
N LYS A 108 17.19 9.17 -3.80
CA LYS A 108 15.77 9.03 -4.10
C LYS A 108 15.01 8.78 -2.81
N PHE A 109 13.89 9.46 -2.67
CA PHE A 109 13.04 9.32 -1.50
C PHE A 109 12.57 7.88 -1.27
N VAL A 110 11.81 7.33 -2.21
CA VAL A 110 11.23 5.98 -2.14
C VAL A 110 11.07 5.38 -3.55
N ASP A 111 10.87 4.06 -3.60
CA ASP A 111 10.26 3.40 -4.75
C ASP A 111 8.75 3.60 -4.66
N TRP A 112 8.17 4.27 -5.65
CA TRP A 112 6.74 4.57 -5.70
C TRP A 112 5.86 3.38 -6.13
N ARG A 113 6.43 2.23 -6.48
CA ARG A 113 5.62 1.06 -6.89
C ARG A 113 4.57 0.71 -5.84
N GLY A 114 3.37 0.41 -6.29
CA GLY A 114 2.25 0.04 -5.43
C GLY A 114 0.92 0.46 -6.04
N ILE A 115 -0.13 -0.24 -5.63
CA ILE A 115 -1.47 -0.12 -6.23
C ILE A 115 -1.99 1.32 -6.33
N ALA A 116 -1.66 2.17 -5.35
CA ALA A 116 -2.13 3.55 -5.31
C ALA A 116 -1.41 4.50 -6.26
N PHE A 117 -0.20 4.15 -6.72
CA PHE A 117 0.60 5.01 -7.59
C PHE A 117 0.71 4.44 -9.01
N ASP A 118 1.15 3.20 -9.17
CA ASP A 118 1.37 2.60 -10.50
C ASP A 118 0.40 1.44 -10.83
N GLY A 119 -0.53 1.11 -9.91
CA GLY A 119 -1.50 0.04 -10.09
C GLY A 119 -0.94 -1.37 -9.94
N SER A 120 0.35 -1.52 -9.62
CA SER A 120 0.95 -2.84 -9.42
C SER A 120 0.44 -3.50 -8.13
N HIS A 121 0.17 -4.80 -8.21
CA HIS A 121 -0.33 -5.61 -7.09
C HIS A 121 0.83 -6.38 -6.44
N GLY A 122 0.77 -6.55 -5.11
CA GLY A 122 1.81 -7.26 -4.35
C GLY A 122 3.12 -6.48 -4.17
N THR A 123 3.14 -5.23 -4.59
CA THR A 123 4.21 -4.25 -4.39
C THR A 123 3.75 -3.19 -3.40
N HIS A 124 4.71 -2.61 -2.68
CA HIS A 124 4.46 -1.53 -1.74
C HIS A 124 5.47 -0.41 -1.96
N THR A 125 5.04 0.81 -1.71
CA THR A 125 5.94 1.96 -1.67
C THR A 125 7.01 1.65 -0.64
N SER A 126 8.28 1.73 -1.03
CA SER A 126 9.36 1.13 -0.25
C SER A 126 10.64 1.97 -0.23
N ILE A 127 11.45 1.76 0.81
CA ILE A 127 12.74 2.44 0.97
C ILE A 127 13.76 1.91 -0.06
N VAL A 128 14.31 2.80 -0.89
CA VAL A 128 15.35 2.50 -1.89
C VAL A 128 16.76 2.91 -1.47
N GLY A 129 16.86 3.78 -0.49
CA GLY A 129 18.14 4.27 0.02
C GLY A 129 18.86 3.30 0.95
N GLU A 130 20.02 3.73 1.41
CA GLU A 130 20.80 3.05 2.45
C GLU A 130 20.08 3.23 3.80
N LYS A 131 19.59 2.13 4.36
CA LYS A 131 18.97 2.12 5.68
C LYS A 131 20.06 2.18 6.74
N VAL A 132 20.13 3.30 7.47
CA VAL A 132 21.09 3.52 8.56
C VAL A 132 20.62 2.82 9.84
N PHE A 133 19.30 2.88 10.10
CA PHE A 133 18.67 2.19 11.20
C PHE A 133 17.37 1.54 10.72
N VAL A 134 17.11 0.33 11.19
CA VAL A 134 15.82 -0.34 11.03
C VAL A 134 15.43 -0.96 12.35
N PHE A 135 14.18 -0.72 12.75
CA PHE A 135 13.61 -1.27 13.97
C PHE A 135 12.55 -2.32 13.62
N PRO A 136 12.35 -3.34 14.47
CA PRO A 136 11.34 -4.37 14.24
C PRO A 136 9.92 -3.78 14.25
N ASN A 137 8.95 -4.45 13.62
CA ASN A 137 7.55 -4.06 13.63
C ASN A 137 6.91 -4.46 14.97
N GLU A 138 7.29 -3.77 16.04
CA GLU A 138 6.91 -4.02 17.43
C GLU A 138 6.71 -2.68 18.17
N PRO A 139 5.99 -2.66 19.31
CA PRO A 139 5.85 -1.48 20.13
C PRO A 139 7.21 -0.95 20.61
N MET A 140 7.47 0.35 20.47
CA MET A 140 8.68 0.99 21.01
C MET A 140 8.42 1.94 22.18
N TRP A 141 7.19 1.95 22.69
CA TRP A 141 6.86 2.59 23.97
C TRP A 141 6.39 1.55 24.96
N ALA A 142 6.93 1.61 26.17
CA ALA A 142 6.52 0.72 27.25
C ALA A 142 5.03 0.90 27.55
N ASN A 143 4.33 -0.20 27.79
CA ASN A 143 2.96 -0.21 28.22
C ASN A 143 2.83 0.53 29.56
N PRO A 144 1.99 1.58 29.67
CA PRO A 144 1.89 2.36 30.91
C PRO A 144 1.35 1.55 32.10
N GLN A 145 0.67 0.42 31.85
CA GLN A 145 0.13 -0.45 32.90
C GLN A 145 1.09 -1.56 33.30
N THR A 146 1.82 -2.16 32.35
CA THR A 146 2.68 -3.32 32.62
C THR A 146 4.18 -3.01 32.61
N GLY A 147 4.58 -1.86 32.08
CA GLY A 147 5.98 -1.49 31.86
C GLY A 147 6.69 -2.28 30.74
N GLY A 148 5.99 -3.23 30.09
CA GLY A 148 6.56 -4.10 29.06
C GLY A 148 6.35 -3.61 27.63
N PHE A 149 6.94 -4.33 26.67
CA PHE A 149 6.87 -4.05 25.23
C PHE A 149 6.17 -5.17 24.45
N GLU A 150 5.49 -6.09 25.13
CA GLU A 150 4.80 -7.22 24.51
C GLU A 150 3.76 -6.73 23.49
N ASP A 151 3.88 -7.18 22.25
CA ASP A 151 2.95 -6.78 21.19
C ASP A 151 1.58 -7.46 21.34
N VAL A 152 0.61 -6.69 21.82
CA VAL A 152 -0.78 -7.12 22.04
C VAL A 152 -1.71 -6.82 20.87
N ARG A 153 -1.18 -6.39 19.72
CA ARG A 153 -1.98 -6.12 18.52
C ARG A 153 -2.70 -7.40 18.03
N ILE A 154 -3.87 -7.22 17.44
CA ILE A 154 -4.69 -8.33 16.93
C ILE A 154 -3.91 -9.07 15.84
N ARG A 155 -3.83 -10.40 15.94
CA ARG A 155 -3.22 -11.22 14.89
C ARG A 155 -4.23 -11.60 13.82
N GLY A 156 -3.90 -11.34 12.57
CA GLY A 156 -4.69 -11.78 11.42
C GLY A 156 -4.58 -13.29 11.18
N ARG A 157 -5.33 -13.81 10.21
CA ARG A 157 -5.23 -15.22 9.78
C ARG A 157 -3.86 -15.59 9.21
N ASP A 158 -3.12 -14.58 8.78
CA ASP A 158 -1.73 -14.65 8.32
C ASP A 158 -0.71 -14.55 9.48
N ASN A 159 -1.18 -14.57 10.73
CA ASN A 159 -0.40 -14.46 11.96
C ASN A 159 0.38 -13.14 12.12
N LYS A 160 0.09 -12.13 11.30
CA LYS A 160 0.71 -10.80 11.42
C LYS A 160 -0.04 -9.93 12.42
N PRO A 161 0.66 -9.07 13.17
CA PRO A 161 0.02 -8.11 14.06
C PRO A 161 -0.59 -6.95 13.25
N TYR A 162 -1.83 -6.60 13.57
CA TYR A 162 -2.58 -5.50 12.97
C TYR A 162 -2.91 -4.47 14.05
N GLY A 163 -2.43 -3.25 13.83
CA GLY A 163 -2.59 -2.14 14.74
C GLY A 163 -3.92 -1.40 14.63
N PRO A 164 -4.05 -0.27 15.34
CA PRO A 164 -3.03 0.32 16.20
C PRO A 164 -2.84 -0.45 17.51
N LEU A 165 -1.85 -0.05 18.32
CA LEU A 165 -1.80 -0.39 19.74
C LEU A 165 -3.15 -0.06 20.43
N PRO A 166 -3.56 -0.82 21.47
CA PRO A 166 -4.80 -0.54 22.18
C PRO A 166 -4.83 0.87 22.78
N ARG A 167 -6.04 1.42 22.89
CA ARG A 167 -6.30 2.77 23.41
C ARG A 167 -5.77 2.98 24.83
N GLU A 168 -5.82 1.95 25.65
CA GLU A 168 -5.32 1.94 27.02
C GLU A 168 -3.78 2.06 27.09
N TRP A 169 -3.09 1.71 26.02
CA TRP A 169 -1.64 1.84 25.90
C TRP A 169 -1.28 3.24 25.40
N VAL A 170 -1.88 3.67 24.29
CA VAL A 170 -1.63 4.97 23.66
C VAL A 170 -2.92 5.55 23.10
N HIS A 171 -3.16 6.82 23.39
CA HIS A 171 -4.27 7.60 22.85
C HIS A 171 -3.80 9.01 22.52
N PHE A 172 -4.20 9.53 21.36
CA PHE A 172 -3.90 10.89 20.88
C PHE A 172 -5.15 11.77 20.90
#